data_AF-A0A0K8VWD9-F1
#
_entry.id   AF-A0A0K8VWD9-F1
#
_cell.length_a   1.000
_cell.length_b   1.000
_cell.length_c   1.000
_cell.angle_alpha   90.00
_cell.angle_beta   90.00
_cell.angle_gamma   90.00
#
_symmetry.space_group_name_H-M   'P 1'
#
loop_
_entity.id
_entity.type
_entity.pdbx_description
1 polymer ?
#
loop_
_entity_poly.entity_id
_entity_poly.type
_entity_poly.pdbx_seq_one_letter_code
_entity_poly.pdbx_strand_id
1 'polypeptide(L)'
;MPLATRLLFLLAACILNVVLQRLTVNADTKVLNTLSIHQPGYSSRHEVITLDNAGTADEELVVRGNYTVELGPPNKDGLIFVANTEYTADKNGYHVHYRIEARPLLETRLSGSVLMTAAG
;
A
#
# COMPACT_ATOMS: atom_id res chain seq x y z
N MET A 1 -27.61 -44.76 12.10
CA MET A 1 -26.14 -44.60 11.93
C MET A 1 -25.45 -44.73 13.28
N PRO A 2 -24.38 -45.53 13.39
CA PRO A 2 -23.62 -45.67 14.63
C PRO A 2 -23.01 -44.34 15.11
N LEU A 3 -22.91 -44.15 16.42
CA LEU A 3 -22.31 -42.96 17.07
C LEU A 3 -20.91 -42.65 16.53
N ALA A 4 -20.09 -43.69 16.32
CA ALA A 4 -18.73 -43.56 15.78
C ALA A 4 -18.70 -42.89 14.40
N THR A 5 -19.63 -43.26 13.50
CA THR A 5 -19.78 -42.65 12.17
C THR A 5 -20.13 -41.17 12.26
N ARG A 6 -20.99 -40.78 13.20
CA ARG A 6 -21.36 -39.36 13.41
C ARG A 6 -20.17 -38.54 13.89
N LEU A 7 -19.37 -39.11 14.80
CA LEU A 7 -18.15 -38.47 15.31
C LEU A 7 -17.12 -38.26 14.22
N LEU A 8 -16.94 -39.27 13.35
CA LEU A 8 -15.96 -39.24 12.25
C LEU A 8 -16.34 -38.19 11.18
N PHE A 9 -17.63 -38.07 10.87
CA PHE A 9 -18.15 -37.01 9.98
C PHE A 9 -17.95 -35.61 10.55
N LEU A 10 -18.19 -35.41 11.86
CA LEU A 10 -17.94 -34.15 12.56
C LEU A 10 -16.45 -33.77 12.51
N LEU A 11 -15.57 -34.74 12.76
CA LEU A 11 -14.13 -34.52 12.71
C LEU A 11 -13.66 -34.12 11.31
N ALA A 12 -14.14 -34.84 10.28
CA ALA A 12 -13.85 -34.54 8.88
C ALA A 12 -14.36 -33.14 8.48
N ALA A 13 -15.57 -32.77 8.91
CA ALA A 13 -16.13 -31.44 8.66
C ALA A 13 -15.29 -30.33 9.33
N CYS A 14 -14.83 -30.54 10.57
CA CYS A 14 -13.94 -29.60 11.26
C CYS A 14 -12.60 -29.43 10.54
N ILE A 15 -11.97 -30.52 10.13
CA ILE A 15 -10.70 -30.49 9.38
C ILE A 15 -10.90 -29.75 8.05
N LEU A 16 -11.97 -30.07 7.32
CA LEU A 16 -12.29 -29.42 6.05
C LEU A 16 -12.51 -27.91 6.23
N ASN A 17 -13.19 -27.50 7.31
CA ASN A 17 -13.41 -26.09 7.62
C ASN A 17 -12.10 -25.34 7.90
N VAL A 18 -11.19 -25.94 8.67
CA VAL A 18 -9.85 -25.36 8.95
C VAL A 18 -9.02 -25.24 7.68
N VAL A 19 -9.05 -26.25 6.80
CA VAL A 19 -8.35 -26.21 5.51
C VAL A 19 -8.94 -25.15 4.59
N LEU A 20 -10.27 -25.05 4.51
CA LEU A 20 -10.96 -24.02 3.73
C LEU A 20 -10.60 -22.62 4.23
N GLN A 21 -10.62 -22.38 5.55
CA GLN A 21 -10.23 -21.09 6.12
C GLN A 21 -8.79 -20.69 5.74
N ARG A 22 -7.85 -21.64 5.78
CA ARG A 22 -6.45 -21.42 5.36
C ARG A 22 -6.32 -21.09 3.87
N LEU A 23 -7.16 -21.68 3.03
CA LEU A 23 -7.17 -21.44 1.57
C LEU A 23 -7.91 -20.16 1.18
N THR A 24 -8.88 -19.71 1.97
CA THR A 24 -9.71 -18.52 1.67
C THR A 24 -9.13 -17.21 2.20
N VAL A 25 -8.21 -17.26 3.18
CA VAL A 25 -7.49 -16.05 3.62
C VAL A 25 -6.40 -15.75 2.60
N ASN A 26 -6.77 -14.93 1.62
CA ASN A 26 -5.90 -14.50 0.51
C ASN A 26 -5.26 -13.13 0.80
N ALA A 27 -5.14 -12.75 2.08
CA ALA A 27 -4.44 -11.53 2.47
C ALA A 27 -2.94 -11.77 2.35
N ASP A 28 -2.23 -10.84 1.71
CA ASP A 28 -0.77 -10.89 1.64
C ASP A 28 -0.20 -10.76 3.07
N THR A 29 0.16 -11.90 3.66
CA THR A 29 0.70 -11.98 5.03
C THR A 29 1.98 -11.16 5.23
N LYS A 30 2.59 -10.65 4.15
CA LYS A 30 3.79 -9.81 4.21
C LYS A 30 3.47 -8.33 4.31
N VAL A 31 2.28 -7.89 3.89
CA VAL A 31 1.85 -6.49 4.01
C VAL A 31 1.04 -6.34 5.30
N LEU A 32 1.64 -5.65 6.27
CA LEU A 32 1.01 -5.43 7.57
C LEU A 32 0.07 -4.23 7.54
N ASN A 33 0.44 -3.18 6.81
CA ASN A 33 -0.38 -1.99 6.66
C ASN A 33 -0.08 -1.26 5.35
N THR A 34 -1.08 -0.52 4.87
CA THR A 34 -0.93 0.41 3.75
C THR A 34 -1.64 1.71 4.11
N LEU A 35 -0.88 2.81 4.12
CA LEU A 35 -1.39 4.16 4.27
C LEU A 35 -1.35 4.85 2.91
N SER A 36 -2.50 5.24 2.40
CA SER A 36 -2.62 6.04 1.17
C SER A 36 -3.44 7.29 1.46
N ILE A 37 -2.78 8.44 1.41
CA ILE A 37 -3.40 9.76 1.55
C ILE A 37 -3.20 10.49 0.23
N HIS A 38 -4.28 10.95 -0.39
CA HIS A 38 -4.23 11.76 -1.60
C HIS A 38 -5.04 13.03 -1.37
N GLN A 39 -4.35 14.18 -1.42
CA GLN A 39 -4.94 15.51 -1.37
C GLN A 39 -4.77 16.15 -2.75
N PRO A 40 -5.84 16.17 -3.58
CA PRO A 40 -5.77 16.66 -4.95
C PRO A 40 -5.17 18.07 -5.02
N GLY A 41 -4.17 18.25 -5.88
CA GLY A 41 -3.52 19.54 -6.11
C GLY A 41 -2.71 20.08 -4.92
N TYR A 42 -2.34 19.23 -3.95
CA TYR A 42 -1.49 19.64 -2.84
C TYR A 42 -0.44 18.59 -2.46
N SER A 43 -0.86 17.40 -2.03
CA SER A 43 0.09 16.37 -1.58
C SER A 43 -0.44 14.96 -1.78
N SER A 44 0.47 13.99 -1.90
CA SER A 44 0.11 12.58 -1.75
C SER A 44 1.16 11.83 -0.98
N ARG A 45 0.72 10.90 -0.13
CA ARG A 45 1.57 10.01 0.65
C ARG A 45 1.09 8.59 0.43
N HIS A 46 2.01 7.72 0.07
CA HIS A 46 1.79 6.28 0.02
C HIS A 46 2.87 5.62 0.86
N GLU A 47 2.47 4.81 1.84
CA GLU A 47 3.38 4.09 2.73
C GLU A 47 2.89 2.66 2.90
N VAL A 48 3.81 1.72 2.79
CA VAL A 48 3.58 0.29 2.99
C VAL A 48 4.49 -0.18 4.10
N ILE A 49 3.90 -0.85 5.08
CA ILE A 49 4.62 -1.51 6.17
C ILE A 49 4.61 -3.00 5.86
N THR A 50 5.79 -3.59 5.68
CA THR A 50 5.96 -5.01 5.38
C THR A 50 6.76 -5.73 6.45
N LEU A 51 6.47 -7.02 6.59
CA LEU A 51 7.36 -7.96 7.29
C LEU A 51 8.18 -8.69 6.23
N ASP A 52 9.37 -8.17 5.94
CA ASP A 52 10.31 -8.75 4.98
C ASP A 52 10.97 -10.00 5.62
N ASN A 53 11.26 -11.01 4.79
CA ASN A 53 11.85 -12.30 5.22
C ASN A 53 11.10 -13.03 6.35
N ALA A 54 9.77 -12.89 6.41
CA ALA A 54 8.94 -13.52 7.43
C ALA A 54 9.21 -15.03 7.59
N GLY A 55 9.39 -15.48 8.83
CA GLY A 55 9.67 -16.89 9.17
C GLY A 55 11.13 -17.31 9.00
N THR A 56 12.06 -16.36 8.86
CA THR A 56 13.51 -16.63 8.79
C THR A 56 14.26 -15.93 9.92
N ALA A 57 15.55 -16.25 10.09
CA ALA A 57 16.41 -15.55 11.06
C ALA A 57 16.64 -14.06 10.72
N ASP A 58 16.38 -13.67 9.45
CA ASP A 58 16.54 -12.32 8.93
C ASP A 58 15.20 -11.56 8.80
N GLU A 59 14.16 -12.02 9.52
CA GLU A 59 12.86 -11.38 9.57
C GLU A 59 12.97 -9.92 10.04
N GLU A 60 12.30 -9.01 9.32
CA GLU A 60 12.50 -7.59 9.51
C GLU A 60 11.24 -6.78 9.19
N LEU A 61 10.94 -5.80 10.03
CA LEU A 61 9.90 -4.81 9.76
C LEU A 61 10.48 -3.70 8.88
N VAL A 62 9.93 -3.55 7.68
CA VAL A 62 10.37 -2.53 6.71
C VAL A 62 9.22 -1.57 6.40
N VAL A 63 9.48 -0.27 6.47
CA VAL A 63 8.54 0.78 6.08
C VAL A 63 9.04 1.45 4.82
N ARG A 64 8.29 1.37 3.73
CA ARG A 64 8.62 2.04 2.47
C ARG A 64 7.55 3.06 2.16
N GLY A 65 7.96 4.28 1.84
CA GLY A 65 7.01 5.32 1.51
C GLY A 65 7.49 6.27 0.43
N ASN A 66 6.50 6.87 -0.22
CA ASN A 66 6.66 7.97 -1.15
C ASN A 66 5.75 9.11 -0.68
N TYR A 67 6.32 10.30 -0.57
CA TYR A 67 5.60 11.53 -0.28
C TYR A 67 5.87 12.56 -1.37
N THR A 68 4.80 13.16 -1.89
CA THR A 68 4.84 14.21 -2.90
C THR A 68 4.11 15.44 -2.41
N VAL A 69 4.64 16.63 -2.68
CA VAL A 69 3.99 17.90 -2.29
C VAL A 69 4.29 19.01 -3.31
N GLU A 70 3.26 19.77 -3.68
CA GLU A 70 3.39 21.00 -4.46
C GLU A 70 4.02 22.10 -3.57
N LEU A 71 5.13 22.69 -4.01
CA LEU A 71 5.88 23.68 -3.24
C LEU A 71 5.35 25.11 -3.39
N GLY A 72 4.30 25.31 -4.17
CA GLY A 72 3.70 26.62 -4.40
C GLY A 72 2.86 26.68 -5.67
N PRO A 73 2.32 27.88 -5.99
CA PRO A 73 1.56 28.08 -7.22
C PRO A 73 2.45 27.94 -8.47
N PRO A 74 1.85 27.75 -9.65
CA PRO A 74 2.58 27.74 -10.91
C PRO A 74 3.37 29.03 -11.14
N ASN A 75 4.55 28.91 -11.76
CA ASN A 75 5.31 30.07 -12.21
C ASN A 75 4.66 30.72 -13.45
N LYS A 76 5.26 31.82 -13.94
CA LYS A 76 4.82 32.53 -15.15
C LYS A 76 4.76 31.67 -16.42
N ASP A 77 5.49 30.55 -16.43
CA ASP A 77 5.58 29.61 -17.54
C ASP A 77 4.61 28.41 -17.35
N GLY A 78 3.74 28.45 -16.32
CA GLY A 78 2.75 27.41 -16.03
C GLY A 78 3.29 26.15 -15.36
N LEU A 79 4.54 26.19 -14.86
CA LEU A 79 5.18 25.05 -14.19
C LEU A 79 4.93 25.11 -12.68
N ILE A 80 4.58 23.96 -12.10
CA ILE A 80 4.56 23.74 -10.66
C ILE A 80 5.83 23.00 -10.23
N PHE A 81 6.30 23.29 -9.02
CA PHE A 81 7.42 22.58 -8.41
C PHE A 81 6.89 21.53 -7.45
N VAL A 82 7.28 20.27 -7.66
CA VAL A 82 6.87 19.14 -6.84
C VAL A 82 8.10 18.58 -6.14
N ALA A 83 8.05 18.56 -4.81
CA ALA A 83 9.00 17.81 -4.01
C ALA A 83 8.54 16.36 -3.92
N ASN A 84 9.42 15.43 -4.27
CA ASN A 84 9.22 13.99 -4.11
C ASN A 84 10.24 13.46 -3.10
N THR A 85 9.75 12.75 -2.10
CA THR A 85 10.52 12.12 -1.04
C THR A 85 10.22 10.64 -1.05
N GLU A 86 11.21 9.83 -1.38
CA GLU A 86 11.16 8.37 -1.27
C GLU A 86 11.96 7.97 -0.03
N TYR A 87 11.39 7.15 0.83
CA TYR A 87 12.04 6.74 2.07
C TYR A 87 11.85 5.26 2.37
N THR A 88 12.86 4.67 3.01
CA THR A 88 12.84 3.32 3.55
C THR A 88 13.36 3.36 4.98
N ALA A 89 12.56 2.87 5.93
CA ALA A 89 13.00 2.59 7.28
C ALA A 89 13.16 1.09 7.44
N ASP A 90 14.37 0.67 7.81
CA ASP A 90 14.76 -0.73 7.99
C ASP A 90 15.72 -0.83 9.21
N LYS A 91 16.27 -2.00 9.48
CA LYS A 91 17.17 -2.27 10.62
C LYS A 91 18.49 -1.49 10.56
N ASN A 92 18.88 -1.04 9.36
CA ASN A 92 20.08 -0.23 9.14
C ASN A 92 19.80 1.27 9.28
N GLY A 93 18.53 1.65 9.46
CA GLY A 93 18.11 3.00 9.79
C GLY A 93 17.11 3.59 8.80
N TYR A 94 17.11 4.91 8.70
CA TYR A 94 16.21 5.67 7.84
C TYR A 94 16.95 6.19 6.61
N HIS A 95 16.59 5.68 5.45
CA HIS A 95 17.16 6.03 4.15
C HIS A 95 16.17 6.91 3.39
N VAL A 96 16.63 8.08 2.93
CA VAL A 96 15.77 9.04 2.23
C VAL A 96 16.44 9.53 0.96
N HIS A 97 15.64 9.62 -0.11
CA HIS A 97 16.01 10.22 -1.37
C HIS A 97 15.01 11.34 -1.69
N TYR A 98 15.54 12.53 -1.97
CA TYR A 98 14.74 13.73 -2.23
C TYR A 98 15.04 14.28 -3.61
N ARG A 99 13.99 14.62 -4.36
CA ARG A 99 14.12 15.35 -5.63
C ARG A 99 13.02 16.39 -5.79
N ILE A 100 13.37 17.52 -6.39
CA ILE A 100 12.42 18.54 -6.83
C ILE A 100 12.34 18.47 -8.34
N GLU A 101 11.13 18.43 -8.87
CA GLU A 101 10.88 18.46 -10.30
C GLU A 101 9.92 19.59 -10.65
N ALA A 102 10.15 20.23 -11.78
CA ALA A 102 9.18 21.15 -12.37
C ALA A 102 8.28 20.37 -13.34
N ARG A 103 6.97 20.47 -13.18
CA ARG A 103 5.98 19.79 -14.04
C ARG A 103 4.92 20.78 -14.54
N PRO A 104 4.39 20.63 -15.76
CA PRO A 104 3.26 21.43 -16.22
C PRO A 104 2.02 21.23 -15.32
N LEU A 105 1.33 22.31 -14.99
CA LEU A 105 0.10 22.27 -14.18
C LEU A 105 -0.99 21.37 -14.81
N LEU A 106 -1.16 21.45 -16.13
CA LEU A 106 -2.19 20.71 -16.86
C LEU A 106 -2.03 19.19 -16.67
N GLU A 107 -0.81 18.69 -16.69
CA GLU A 107 -0.51 17.26 -16.54
C GLU A 107 -0.77 16.76 -15.11
N THR A 108 -0.70 17.65 -14.12
CA THR A 108 -0.83 17.29 -12.70
C THR A 108 -2.28 17.32 -12.21
N ARG A 109 -3.13 18.22 -12.76
CA ARG A 109 -4.52 18.41 -12.28
C ARG A 109 -5.59 17.81 -13.19
N LEU A 110 -5.25 17.37 -14.40
CA LEU A 110 -6.19 16.75 -15.34
C LEU A 110 -5.92 15.25 -15.57
N SER A 111 -5.17 14.57 -14.69
CA SER A 111 -4.98 13.12 -14.80
C SER A 111 -6.35 12.42 -14.84
N GLY A 112 -6.55 11.56 -15.84
CA GLY A 112 -7.86 11.08 -16.30
C GLY A 112 -8.79 10.41 -15.27
N SER A 113 -8.33 10.12 -14.07
CA SER A 113 -9.15 9.68 -12.94
C SER A 113 -10.18 10.73 -12.48
N VAL A 114 -9.89 12.03 -12.64
CA VAL A 114 -10.80 13.14 -12.23
C VAL A 114 -11.89 13.40 -13.28
N LEU A 115 -11.59 13.19 -14.56
CA LEU A 115 -12.53 13.44 -15.67
C LEU A 115 -13.64 12.38 -15.75
N MET A 116 -13.42 11.18 -15.20
CA MET A 116 -14.41 10.09 -15.23
C MET A 116 -15.58 10.30 -14.25
N THR A 117 -15.45 11.23 -13.29
CA THR A 117 -16.48 11.50 -12.26
C THR A 117 -17.46 12.62 -12.65
N ALA A 118 -17.10 13.47 -13.62
CA ALA A 118 -17.93 14.62 -14.02
C ALA A 118 -18.92 14.32 -15.18
N ALA A 119 -18.93 13.08 -15.68
CA ALA A 119 -19.80 12.63 -16.77
C ALA A 119 -20.87 11.62 -16.31
N GLY A 120 -21.37 11.78 -15.07
CA GLY A 120 -22.49 11.03 -14.50
C GLY A 120 -23.77 11.86 -14.45
#